data_AF-A0AAP0NHI1-F1
#
_entry.id   AF-A0AAP0NHI1-F1
#
_cell.length_a   1.000
_cell.length_b   1.000
_cell.length_c   1.000
_cell.angle_alpha   90.00
_cell.angle_beta   90.00
_cell.angle_gamma   90.00
#
_symmetry.space_group_name_H-M   'P 1'
#
loop_
_entity.id
_entity.type
_entity.pdbx_description
1 polymer ?
#
loop_
_entity_poly.entity_id
_entity_poly.type
_entity_poly.pdbx_seq_one_letter_code
_entity_poly.pdbx_strand_id
1 'polypeptide(L)'
;MESLYPELTGAVLVCSVPPSGNSGLVWRYLFSKPIAAFKVTRSLAAKAFQTSLSLCKETFFSATMEDHLVQRYQELMKESSRMPLFDLRKLNASLPVPSVPKSSIEVLVLGASDDFIVDAEGLSETGRFYGVSPVCVEGVAHDLMLDDSWEKVAKVISSWLNGLNKQNPL
;
A
#
# COMPACT_ATOMS: atom_id res chain seq x y z
N MET A 1 14.31 -6.60 32.83
CA MET A 1 14.28 -5.23 32.27
C MET A 1 12.90 -5.10 31.67
N GLU A 2 11.96 -4.44 32.36
CA GLU A 2 10.60 -4.25 31.82
C GLU A 2 10.70 -3.44 30.53
N SER A 3 10.02 -3.92 29.48
CA SER A 3 9.94 -3.22 28.20
C SER A 3 9.27 -1.86 28.42
N LEU A 4 9.96 -0.78 28.04
CA LEU A 4 9.42 0.60 28.09
C LEU A 4 8.24 0.83 27.12
N TYR A 5 7.94 -0.15 26.26
CA TYR A 5 6.91 -0.06 25.24
C TYR A 5 5.94 -1.25 25.36
N PRO A 6 4.64 -1.01 25.11
CA PRO A 6 3.65 -2.09 25.07
C PRO A 6 4.03 -3.10 23.98
N GLU A 7 3.77 -4.38 24.23
CA GLU A 7 3.90 -5.40 23.20
C GLU A 7 2.88 -5.15 22.08
N LEU A 8 3.35 -5.28 20.83
CA LEU A 8 2.49 -5.10 19.67
C LEU A 8 1.58 -6.33 19.52
N THR A 9 0.27 -6.12 19.55
CA THR A 9 -0.70 -7.21 19.33
C THR A 9 -0.80 -7.62 17.86
N GLY A 10 -0.54 -6.67 16.95
CA GLY A 10 -0.59 -6.94 15.52
C GLY A 10 -0.15 -5.77 14.66
N ALA A 11 -0.04 -6.02 13.36
CA ALA A 11 0.33 -5.05 12.35
C ALA A 11 -0.60 -5.15 11.14
N VAL A 12 -0.95 -4.00 10.55
CA VAL A 12 -1.69 -3.93 9.29
C VAL A 12 -0.77 -3.40 8.21
N LEU A 13 -0.59 -4.19 7.15
CA LEU A 13 0.14 -3.82 5.95
C LEU A 13 -0.85 -3.37 4.89
N VAL A 14 -0.75 -2.10 4.49
CA VAL A 14 -1.72 -1.43 3.61
C VAL A 14 -1.03 -1.13 2.28
N CYS A 15 -1.54 -1.67 1.17
CA CYS A 15 -1.03 -1.49 -0.19
C CYS A 15 0.51 -1.61 -0.29
N SER A 16 1.07 -2.59 0.43
CA SER A 16 2.51 -2.69 0.60
C SER A 16 3.20 -3.19 -0.66
N VAL A 17 4.40 -2.66 -0.91
CA VAL A 17 5.32 -3.21 -1.90
C VAL A 17 5.63 -4.66 -1.51
N PRO A 18 5.52 -5.63 -2.44
CA PRO A 18 5.75 -7.03 -2.12
C PRO A 18 7.21 -7.31 -1.72
N PRO A 19 7.47 -8.42 -1.02
CA PRO A 19 8.79 -8.75 -0.50
C PRO A 19 9.86 -8.98 -1.58
N SER A 20 9.46 -9.32 -2.82
CA SER A 20 10.36 -9.34 -3.98
C SER A 20 10.65 -7.95 -4.58
N GLY A 21 9.89 -6.93 -4.18
CA GLY A 21 9.98 -5.56 -4.67
C GLY A 21 9.14 -5.27 -5.91
N ASN A 22 9.35 -4.09 -6.49
CA ASN A 22 8.50 -3.57 -7.57
C ASN A 22 8.84 -4.09 -8.98
N SER A 23 9.97 -4.80 -9.16
CA SER A 23 10.43 -5.21 -10.50
C SER A 23 9.45 -6.17 -11.19
N GLY A 24 8.90 -7.14 -10.44
CA GLY A 24 7.89 -8.06 -10.95
C GLY A 24 6.60 -7.35 -11.35
N LEU A 25 6.15 -6.37 -10.57
CA LEU A 25 4.97 -5.54 -10.84
C LEU A 25 5.16 -4.74 -12.13
N VAL A 26 6.29 -4.04 -12.25
CA VAL A 26 6.63 -3.25 -13.45
C VAL A 26 6.64 -4.15 -14.68
N TRP A 27 7.23 -5.34 -14.58
CA TRP A 27 7.26 -6.28 -15.70
C TRP A 27 5.84 -6.73 -16.08
N ARG A 28 5.01 -7.13 -15.11
CA ARG A 28 3.60 -7.50 -15.38
C ARG A 28 2.84 -6.37 -16.04
N TYR A 29 3.00 -5.12 -15.58
CA TYR A 29 2.38 -3.98 -16.23
C TYR A 29 2.94 -3.70 -17.62
N LEU A 30 4.25 -3.85 -17.86
CA LEU A 30 4.83 -3.60 -19.17
C LEU A 30 4.23 -4.52 -20.25
N PHE A 31 3.98 -5.80 -19.92
CA PHE A 31 3.44 -6.77 -20.88
C PHE A 31 1.91 -6.79 -20.95
N SER A 32 1.21 -6.48 -19.85
CA SER A 32 -0.27 -6.50 -19.83
C SER A 32 -0.91 -5.14 -20.12
N LYS A 33 -0.29 -4.05 -19.66
CA LYS A 33 -0.84 -2.67 -19.66
C LYS A 33 0.30 -1.64 -19.87
N PRO A 34 0.96 -1.58 -21.03
CA PRO A 34 2.15 -0.75 -21.24
C PRO A 34 1.92 0.75 -20.99
N ILE A 35 0.72 1.26 -21.29
CA ILE A 35 0.33 2.65 -20.99
C ILE A 35 0.29 2.88 -19.47
N ALA A 36 -0.26 1.93 -18.71
CA ALA A 36 -0.29 2.01 -17.26
C ALA A 36 1.13 1.97 -16.67
N ALA A 37 1.99 1.06 -17.16
CA ALA A 37 3.39 0.98 -16.76
C ALA A 37 4.14 2.31 -16.95
N PHE A 38 3.94 2.95 -18.11
CA PHE A 38 4.51 4.26 -18.39
C PHE A 38 3.97 5.34 -17.44
N LYS A 39 2.65 5.38 -17.22
CA LYS A 39 2.02 6.34 -16.31
C LYS A 39 2.49 6.18 -14.87
N VAL A 40 2.52 4.96 -14.33
CA VAL A 40 3.03 4.67 -12.96
C VAL A 40 4.48 5.12 -12.84
N THR A 41 5.33 4.74 -13.80
CA THR A 41 6.76 5.11 -13.79
C THR A 41 6.93 6.62 -13.85
N ARG A 42 6.21 7.30 -14.74
CA ARG A 42 6.23 8.77 -14.85
C ARG A 42 5.73 9.42 -13.56
N SER A 43 4.66 8.88 -12.98
CA SER A 43 4.07 9.39 -11.75
C SER A 43 5.07 9.31 -10.61
N LEU A 44 5.54 8.11 -10.28
CA LEU A 44 6.34 7.84 -9.09
C LEU A 44 7.83 8.21 -9.28
N ALA A 45 8.47 7.73 -10.34
CA ALA A 45 9.92 7.91 -10.54
C ALA A 45 10.28 9.33 -10.96
N ALA A 46 9.48 9.93 -11.85
CA ALA A 46 9.68 11.33 -12.27
C ALA A 46 8.91 12.34 -11.41
N LYS A 47 8.24 11.87 -10.33
CA LYS A 47 7.45 12.68 -9.40
C LYS A 47 6.36 13.53 -10.09
N ALA A 48 5.87 13.10 -11.24
CA ALA A 48 4.87 13.88 -11.98
C ALA A 48 3.51 13.95 -11.27
N PHE A 49 3.22 13.09 -10.28
CA PHE A 49 2.05 13.26 -9.42
C PHE A 49 2.09 14.59 -8.67
N GLN A 50 3.26 15.19 -8.46
CA GLN A 50 3.36 16.49 -7.81
C GLN A 50 2.81 17.58 -8.72
N THR A 51 3.10 17.57 -10.01
CA THR A 51 2.72 18.69 -10.89
C THR A 51 1.45 18.44 -11.70
N SER A 52 0.94 17.21 -11.74
CA SER A 52 -0.25 16.81 -12.50
C SER A 52 -1.33 16.26 -11.60
N LEU A 53 -2.44 17.01 -11.45
CA LEU A 53 -3.59 16.59 -10.66
C LEU A 53 -4.19 15.28 -11.17
N SER A 54 -4.37 15.17 -12.49
CA SER A 54 -4.91 13.95 -13.12
C SER A 54 -4.03 12.73 -12.86
N LEU A 55 -2.72 12.87 -12.91
CA LEU A 55 -1.81 11.77 -12.62
C LEU A 55 -1.77 11.43 -11.14
N CYS A 56 -1.84 12.44 -10.25
CA CYS A 56 -1.98 12.23 -8.81
C CYS A 56 -3.23 11.41 -8.50
N LYS A 57 -4.37 11.83 -9.07
CA LYS A 57 -5.65 11.12 -8.95
C LYS A 57 -5.53 9.67 -9.42
N GLU A 58 -5.14 9.46 -10.66
CA GLU A 58 -5.00 8.12 -11.25
C GLU A 58 -4.02 7.21 -10.48
N THR A 59 -3.03 7.78 -9.80
CA THR A 59 -2.02 7.01 -9.07
C THR A 59 -2.49 6.59 -7.68
N PHE A 60 -3.20 7.48 -6.97
CA PHE A 60 -3.44 7.33 -5.53
C PHE A 60 -4.91 7.20 -5.15
N PHE A 61 -5.84 7.74 -5.94
CA PHE A 61 -7.23 7.95 -5.53
C PHE A 61 -8.23 7.35 -6.52
N SER A 62 -9.41 7.00 -6.01
CA SER A 62 -10.55 6.55 -6.80
C SER A 62 -10.95 7.61 -7.83
N ALA A 63 -11.42 7.16 -8.99
CA ALA A 63 -11.86 8.06 -10.07
C ALA A 63 -12.98 9.01 -9.62
N THR A 64 -13.77 8.61 -8.63
CA THR A 64 -14.87 9.35 -8.01
C THR A 64 -14.44 10.43 -7.03
N MET A 65 -13.18 10.41 -6.58
CA MET A 65 -12.66 11.38 -5.60
C MET A 65 -12.82 12.81 -6.12
N GLU A 66 -13.24 13.77 -5.28
CA GLU A 66 -13.40 15.16 -5.75
C GLU A 66 -12.05 15.84 -5.98
N ASP A 67 -11.92 16.55 -7.10
CA ASP A 67 -10.64 17.15 -7.54
C ASP A 67 -10.03 18.11 -6.50
N HIS A 68 -10.86 18.82 -5.74
CA HIS A 68 -10.38 19.74 -4.71
C HIS A 68 -9.75 18.99 -3.51
N LEU A 69 -10.25 17.79 -3.18
CA LEU A 69 -9.63 16.93 -2.17
C LEU A 69 -8.33 16.34 -2.68
N VAL A 70 -8.29 15.89 -3.94
CA VAL A 70 -7.06 15.42 -4.60
C VAL A 70 -6.01 16.54 -4.59
N GLN A 71 -6.40 17.78 -4.91
CA GLN A 71 -5.48 18.92 -4.89
C GLN A 71 -4.91 19.16 -3.50
N ARG A 72 -5.78 19.18 -2.47
CA ARG A 72 -5.37 19.32 -1.08
C ARG A 72 -4.37 18.24 -0.67
N TYR A 73 -4.63 16.98 -0.99
CA TYR A 73 -3.72 15.89 -0.64
C TYR A 73 -2.43 15.92 -1.47
N GLN A 74 -2.48 16.30 -2.75
CA GLN A 74 -1.30 16.50 -3.58
C GLN A 74 -0.37 17.57 -2.99
N GLU A 75 -0.92 18.67 -2.47
CA GLU A 75 -0.16 19.72 -1.78
C GLU A 75 0.54 19.15 -0.53
N LEU A 76 -0.18 18.40 0.31
CA LEU A 76 0.40 17.73 1.47
C LEU A 76 1.49 16.71 1.10
N MET A 77 1.31 15.95 0.02
CA MET A 77 2.32 14.99 -0.47
C MET A 77 3.59 15.66 -1.01
N LYS A 78 3.49 16.87 -1.59
CA LYS A 78 4.66 17.64 -2.01
C LYS A 78 5.50 18.08 -0.81
N GLU A 79 4.82 18.43 0.28
CA GLU A 79 5.43 18.97 1.48
C GLU A 79 5.96 17.88 2.43
N SER A 80 5.43 16.66 2.36
CA SER A 80 5.71 15.58 3.32
C SER A 80 7.16 15.08 3.30
N SER A 81 7.79 14.98 2.13
CA SER A 81 9.18 14.52 2.02
C SER A 81 9.91 15.03 0.78
N ARG A 82 11.13 15.53 0.99
CA ARG A 82 12.05 15.91 -0.09
C ARG A 82 12.82 14.71 -0.64
N MET A 83 12.79 13.56 0.03
CA MET A 83 13.44 12.35 -0.47
C MET A 83 12.75 11.86 -1.75
N PRO A 84 13.49 11.26 -2.70
CA PRO A 84 12.86 10.48 -3.76
C PRO A 84 11.96 9.40 -3.14
N LEU A 85 10.71 9.29 -3.60
CA LEU A 85 9.78 8.23 -3.17
C LEU A 85 10.37 6.84 -3.38
N PHE A 86 11.24 6.70 -4.39
CA PHE A 86 11.97 5.49 -4.68
C PHE A 86 13.44 5.82 -4.98
N ASP A 87 14.33 5.67 -4.00
CA ASP A 87 15.71 5.34 -4.32
C ASP A 87 15.74 3.86 -4.73
N LEU A 88 15.39 3.60 -6.00
CA LEU A 88 15.28 2.25 -6.54
C LEU A 88 16.58 1.46 -6.37
N ARG A 89 17.74 2.12 -6.31
CA ARG A 89 19.02 1.43 -6.07
C ARG A 89 19.12 0.94 -4.63
N LYS A 90 18.79 1.78 -3.65
CA LYS A 90 18.75 1.35 -2.23
C LYS A 90 17.67 0.31 -1.99
N LEU A 91 16.49 0.49 -2.56
CA LEU A 91 15.39 -0.47 -2.44
C LEU A 91 15.81 -1.83 -3.02
N ASN A 92 16.32 -1.86 -4.25
CA ASN A 92 16.78 -3.11 -4.88
C ASN A 92 17.94 -3.76 -4.12
N ALA A 93 18.82 -2.98 -3.48
CA ALA A 93 19.91 -3.53 -2.67
C ALA A 93 19.42 -4.20 -1.37
N SER A 94 18.21 -3.88 -0.91
CA SER A 94 17.59 -4.46 0.29
C SER A 94 16.58 -5.57 -0.04
N LEU A 95 16.51 -6.03 -1.30
CA LEU A 95 15.58 -7.04 -1.77
C LEU A 95 16.30 -8.33 -2.20
N PRO A 96 15.65 -9.50 -2.09
CA PRO A 96 14.33 -9.71 -1.51
C PRO A 96 14.36 -9.55 0.02
N VAL A 97 13.22 -9.16 0.60
CA VAL A 97 13.07 -9.11 2.06
C VAL A 97 13.33 -10.52 2.64
N PRO A 98 14.21 -10.68 3.64
CA PRO A 98 14.46 -11.97 4.25
C PRO A 98 13.19 -12.53 4.88
N SER A 99 13.02 -13.86 4.85
CA SER A 99 11.84 -14.53 5.42
C SER A 99 11.63 -14.10 6.88
N VAL A 100 10.40 -13.72 7.22
CA VAL A 100 10.03 -13.35 8.58
C VAL A 100 9.87 -14.65 9.39
N PRO A 101 10.59 -14.83 10.51
CA PRO A 101 10.31 -15.92 11.46
C PRO A 101 8.84 -15.85 11.86
N LYS A 102 8.21 -16.97 12.24
CA LYS A 102 6.83 -16.94 12.76
C LYS A 102 6.73 -15.85 13.83
N SER A 103 5.99 -14.80 13.51
CA SER A 103 5.89 -13.61 14.33
C SER A 103 5.00 -13.90 15.53
N SER A 104 5.30 -13.29 16.67
CA SER A 104 4.41 -13.28 17.83
C SER A 104 3.23 -12.31 17.66
N ILE A 105 3.23 -11.51 16.59
CA ILE A 105 2.18 -10.52 16.31
C ILE A 105 1.33 -10.97 15.13
N GLU A 106 0.03 -10.70 15.22
CA GLU A 106 -0.94 -10.97 14.17
C GLU A 106 -0.77 -9.98 13.02
N VAL A 107 -0.84 -10.45 11.77
CA VAL A 107 -0.66 -9.59 10.58
C VAL A 107 -1.89 -9.60 9.71
N LEU A 108 -2.39 -8.42 9.38
CA LEU A 108 -3.38 -8.21 8.33
C LEU A 108 -2.69 -7.63 7.09
N VAL A 109 -2.84 -8.29 5.94
CA VAL A 109 -2.42 -7.76 4.65
C VAL A 109 -3.66 -7.24 3.91
N LEU A 110 -3.67 -5.94 3.62
CA LEU A 110 -4.79 -5.21 3.03
C LEU A 110 -4.35 -4.50 1.76
N GLY A 111 -5.12 -4.64 0.69
CA GLY A 111 -4.92 -3.93 -0.57
C GLY A 111 -6.24 -3.46 -1.17
N ALA A 112 -6.16 -2.88 -2.37
CA ALA A 112 -7.30 -2.30 -3.07
C ALA A 112 -7.48 -2.93 -4.45
N SER A 113 -8.73 -3.05 -4.92
CA SER A 113 -9.01 -3.57 -6.27
C SER A 113 -8.56 -2.63 -7.37
N ASP A 114 -8.60 -1.32 -7.08
CA ASP A 114 -8.34 -0.26 -8.05
C ASP A 114 -6.97 0.38 -7.79
N ASP A 115 -6.10 -0.32 -7.06
CA ASP A 115 -4.72 0.08 -6.82
C ASP A 115 -3.93 0.08 -8.13
N PHE A 116 -3.49 1.28 -8.54
CA PHE A 116 -2.74 1.48 -9.77
C PHE A 116 -1.26 1.10 -9.63
N ILE A 117 -0.76 0.98 -8.40
CA ILE A 117 0.65 0.75 -8.08
C ILE A 117 0.90 -0.72 -7.77
N VAL A 118 0.13 -1.30 -6.84
CA VAL A 118 0.28 -2.69 -6.39
C VAL A 118 -0.83 -3.54 -6.97
N ASP A 119 -0.47 -4.51 -7.80
CA ASP A 119 -1.43 -5.41 -8.41
C ASP A 119 -1.84 -6.58 -7.48
N ALA A 120 -2.87 -7.32 -7.89
CA ALA A 120 -3.40 -8.44 -7.12
C ALA A 120 -2.35 -9.53 -6.83
N GLU A 121 -1.38 -9.73 -7.72
CA GLU A 121 -0.29 -10.68 -7.48
C GLU A 121 0.69 -10.16 -6.42
N GLY A 122 1.04 -8.87 -6.43
CA GLY A 122 1.85 -8.26 -5.36
C GLY A 122 1.16 -8.34 -4.00
N LEU A 123 -0.17 -8.13 -3.96
CA LEU A 123 -0.97 -8.33 -2.76
C LEU A 123 -0.94 -9.80 -2.29
N SER A 124 -1.15 -10.75 -3.22
CA SER A 124 -1.10 -12.19 -2.91
C SER A 124 0.28 -12.63 -2.42
N GLU A 125 1.35 -12.15 -3.05
CA GLU A 125 2.73 -12.42 -2.66
C GLU A 125 3.01 -11.98 -1.22
N THR A 126 2.58 -10.76 -0.87
CA THR A 126 2.71 -10.24 0.51
C THR A 126 1.93 -11.11 1.50
N GLY A 127 0.70 -11.52 1.16
CA GLY A 127 -0.08 -12.45 1.97
C GLY A 127 0.65 -13.78 2.20
N ARG A 128 1.15 -14.41 1.13
CA ARG A 128 1.93 -15.67 1.22
C ARG A 128 3.19 -15.52 2.06
N PHE A 129 3.86 -14.39 1.96
CA PHE A 129 5.08 -14.12 2.73
C PHE A 129 4.84 -14.05 4.23
N TYR A 130 3.70 -13.51 4.66
CA TYR A 130 3.27 -13.50 6.07
C TYR A 130 2.43 -14.72 6.48
N GLY A 131 2.14 -15.64 5.54
CA GLY A 131 1.32 -16.81 5.80
C GLY A 131 -0.16 -16.51 6.06
N VAL A 132 -0.67 -15.38 5.55
CA VAL A 132 -2.06 -14.91 5.75
C VAL A 132 -2.79 -14.76 4.43
N SER A 133 -4.11 -14.92 4.44
CA SER A 133 -4.96 -14.57 3.30
C SER A 133 -5.12 -13.05 3.24
N PRO A 134 -4.68 -12.38 2.16
CA PRO A 134 -4.83 -10.94 2.05
C PRO A 134 -6.30 -10.56 1.83
N VAL A 135 -6.67 -9.35 2.26
CA VAL A 135 -7.97 -8.75 1.99
C VAL A 135 -7.82 -7.70 0.90
N CYS A 136 -8.63 -7.81 -0.15
CA CYS A 136 -8.73 -6.81 -1.21
C CYS A 136 -10.03 -6.04 -1.04
N VAL A 137 -9.95 -4.72 -0.86
CA VAL A 137 -11.14 -3.86 -0.71
C VAL A 137 -11.58 -3.37 -2.10
N GLU A 138 -12.84 -3.63 -2.44
CA GLU A 138 -13.40 -3.28 -3.75
C GLU A 138 -13.81 -1.80 -3.86
N GLY A 139 -13.47 -1.21 -5.01
CA GLY A 139 -13.82 0.16 -5.37
C GLY A 139 -13.11 1.18 -4.47
N VAL A 140 -11.82 0.96 -4.22
CA VAL A 140 -10.91 1.87 -3.50
C VAL A 140 -9.57 1.82 -4.21
N ALA A 141 -8.85 2.94 -4.27
CA ALA A 141 -7.52 3.04 -4.86
C ALA A 141 -6.39 2.89 -3.83
N HIS A 142 -5.16 3.21 -4.23
CA HIS A 142 -3.93 2.95 -3.47
C HIS A 142 -3.88 3.62 -2.09
N ASP A 143 -4.22 4.91 -2.00
CA ASP A 143 -4.23 5.64 -0.73
C ASP A 143 -5.53 5.38 0.03
N LEU A 144 -5.74 4.11 0.39
CA LEU A 144 -6.88 3.54 1.10
C LEU A 144 -7.39 4.41 2.27
N MET A 145 -6.48 5.09 2.95
CA MET A 145 -6.76 5.93 4.13
C MET A 145 -7.36 7.30 3.80
N LEU A 146 -7.11 7.82 2.61
CA LEU A 146 -7.49 9.17 2.17
C LEU A 146 -8.53 9.16 1.05
N ASP A 147 -8.82 7.99 0.50
CA ASP A 147 -9.82 7.76 -0.54
C ASP A 147 -11.25 8.14 -0.10
N ASP A 148 -12.16 8.41 -1.03
CA ASP A 148 -13.57 8.72 -0.70
C ASP A 148 -14.28 7.57 0.02
N SER A 149 -13.78 6.34 -0.20
CA SER A 149 -14.33 5.10 0.33
C SER A 149 -13.51 4.55 1.51
N TRP A 150 -12.69 5.38 2.17
CA TRP A 150 -11.82 5.00 3.29
C TRP A 150 -12.55 4.28 4.43
N GLU A 151 -13.84 4.57 4.63
CA GLU A 151 -14.66 3.93 5.66
C GLU A 151 -14.80 2.42 5.46
N LYS A 152 -14.77 1.93 4.21
CA LYS A 152 -14.75 0.49 3.91
C LYS A 152 -13.48 -0.16 4.48
N VAL A 153 -12.36 0.52 4.30
CA VAL A 153 -11.03 0.10 4.78
C VAL A 153 -11.00 0.09 6.30
N ALA A 154 -11.47 1.18 6.93
CA ALA A 154 -11.54 1.30 8.37
C ALA A 154 -12.43 0.21 9.00
N LYS A 155 -13.55 -0.16 8.36
CA LYS A 155 -14.40 -1.27 8.80
C LYS A 155 -13.66 -2.61 8.79
N VAL A 156 -12.89 -2.91 7.74
CA VAL A 156 -12.08 -4.14 7.68
C VAL A 156 -11.08 -4.19 8.83
N ILE A 157 -10.33 -3.10 9.05
CA ILE A 157 -9.34 -3.02 10.13
C ILE A 157 -10.02 -3.15 11.51
N SER A 158 -11.14 -2.46 11.72
CA SER A 158 -11.90 -2.52 12.97
C SER A 158 -12.44 -3.92 13.25
N SER A 159 -13.00 -4.59 12.24
CA SER A 159 -13.48 -5.97 12.36
C SER A 159 -12.34 -6.94 12.68
N TRP A 160 -11.16 -6.77 12.07
CA TRP A 160 -9.99 -7.58 12.36
C TRP A 160 -9.50 -7.38 13.81
N LEU A 161 -9.35 -6.12 14.25
CA LEU A 161 -8.96 -5.79 15.64
C LEU A 161 -9.93 -6.37 16.68
N ASN A 162 -11.23 -6.28 16.42
CA ASN A 162 -12.25 -6.88 17.28
C ASN A 162 -12.19 -8.41 17.31
N GLY A 163 -11.68 -9.04 16.25
CA GLY A 163 -11.41 -10.47 16.19
C GLY A 163 -10.23 -10.87 17.06
N LEU A 164 -9.16 -10.06 17.10
CA LEU A 164 -7.98 -10.32 17.94
C LEU A 164 -8.30 -10.32 19.44
N ASN A 165 -9.10 -9.35 19.88
CA ASN A 165 -9.52 -9.24 21.29
C ASN A 165 -10.32 -10.45 21.79
N LYS A 166 -10.99 -11.20 20.88
CA LYS A 166 -11.72 -12.41 21.24
C LYS A 166 -10.82 -13.63 21.41
N GLN A 167 -9.64 -13.64 20.78
CA GLN A 167 -8.67 -14.74 20.87
C GLN A 167 -7.76 -14.61 22.09
N ASN A 168 -7.57 -13.39 22.60
CA ASN A 168 -6.81 -13.09 23.81
C ASN A 168 -7.67 -12.30 24.81
N PRO A 169 -8.66 -12.94 25.48
CA PRO A 169 -9.36 -12.28 26.58
C PRO A 169 -8.36 -11.95 27.70
N LEU A 170 -8.38 -10.70 28.16
CA LEU A 170 -7.61 -10.22 29.31
C LEU A 170 -7.85 -11.07 30.57
#